data_AF-A0AAD7WBG1-F1
#
_entry.id   AF-A0AAD7WBG1-F1
#
_cell.length_a   1.000
_cell.length_b   1.000
_cell.length_c   1.000
_cell.angle_alpha   90.00
_cell.angle_beta   90.00
_cell.angle_gamma   90.00
#
_symmetry.space_group_name_H-M   'P 1'
#
loop_
_entity.id
_entity.type
_entity.pdbx_description
1 polymer ?
#
loop_
_entity_poly.entity_id
_entity_poly.type
_entity_poly.pdbx_seq_one_letter_code
_entity_poly.pdbx_strand_id
1 'polypeptide(L)'
;MTLKDSRDQTISNAALPLLTGRKWTPSDTMQQATSALRHKDIVGHVQQGRGGFGLAAREPTWRKASTSERRKLVVEEVRREEETARSAKAVCYALPPDGRRPPA
;
A
#
# COMPACT_ATOMS: atom_id res chain seq x y z
N MET A 1 17.56 -7.97 8.72
CA MET A 1 17.02 -8.95 7.75
C MET A 1 15.80 -9.62 8.38
N THR A 2 14.73 -9.91 7.63
CA THR A 2 13.61 -10.74 8.12
C THR A 2 13.76 -12.16 7.57
N LEU A 3 13.15 -13.16 8.22
CA LEU A 3 13.24 -14.56 7.77
C LEU A 3 12.79 -14.71 6.31
N LYS A 4 11.70 -14.04 5.93
CA LYS A 4 11.15 -14.06 4.56
C LYS A 4 12.07 -13.43 3.51
N ASP A 5 12.95 -12.52 3.91
CA ASP A 5 13.90 -11.86 3.00
C ASP A 5 15.25 -12.60 2.89
N SER A 6 15.38 -13.77 3.54
CA SER A 6 16.61 -14.56 3.47
C SER A 6 16.84 -15.08 2.06
N ARG A 7 18.11 -15.04 1.61
CA ARG A 7 18.54 -15.67 0.36
C ARG A 7 18.52 -17.20 0.44
N ASP A 8 18.61 -17.73 1.65
CA ASP A 8 18.51 -19.16 1.91
C ASP A 8 17.04 -19.57 1.92
N GLN A 9 16.69 -20.48 1.00
CA GLN A 9 15.35 -20.99 0.82
C GLN A 9 14.85 -21.76 2.05
N THR A 10 15.73 -22.41 2.80
CA THR A 10 15.34 -23.13 4.02
C THR A 10 14.91 -22.16 5.11
N ILE A 11 15.65 -21.07 5.28
CA ILE A 11 15.37 -20.02 6.27
C ILE A 11 14.11 -19.23 5.88
N SER A 12 13.93 -18.92 4.59
CA SER A 12 12.75 -18.19 4.13
C SER A 12 11.47 -19.02 4.22
N ASN A 13 11.54 -20.31 3.93
CA ASN A 13 10.43 -21.25 4.05
C ASN A 13 10.08 -21.57 5.52
N ALA A 14 11.05 -21.49 6.44
CA ALA A 14 10.82 -21.68 7.86
C ALA A 14 10.02 -20.53 8.52
N ALA A 15 9.75 -19.44 7.79
CA ALA A 15 8.93 -18.34 8.29
C ALA A 15 7.48 -18.80 8.51
N LEU A 16 7.09 -18.95 9.78
CA LEU A 16 5.73 -19.32 10.16
C LEU A 16 4.71 -18.28 9.67
N PRO A 17 3.50 -18.71 9.26
CA PRO A 17 2.41 -17.80 8.98
C PRO A 17 2.07 -17.01 10.24
N LEU A 18 1.91 -15.69 10.10
CA LEU A 18 1.43 -14.86 11.20
C LEU A 18 -0.06 -15.16 11.41
N LEU A 19 -0.40 -15.70 12.58
CA LEU A 19 -1.78 -15.89 13.01
C LEU A 19 -2.35 -14.54 13.46
N THR A 20 -2.81 -13.74 12.51
CA THR A 20 -3.67 -12.59 12.78
C THR A 20 -5.12 -13.02 12.81
N GLY A 21 -5.97 -12.27 13.51
CA GLY A 21 -7.38 -12.63 13.68
C GLY A 21 -8.15 -12.76 12.36
N ARG A 22 -9.39 -13.27 12.44
CA ARG A 22 -10.22 -13.69 11.29
C ARG A 22 -10.43 -12.64 10.17
N LYS A 23 -10.31 -11.35 10.48
CA LYS A 23 -10.64 -10.26 9.54
C LYS A 23 -9.46 -9.80 8.68
N TRP A 24 -8.23 -10.16 9.03
CA TRP A 24 -7.05 -9.65 8.34
C TRP A 24 -6.03 -10.75 8.09
N THR A 25 -5.71 -10.96 6.82
CA THR A 25 -4.68 -11.90 6.36
C THR A 25 -3.42 -11.13 5.92
N PRO A 26 -2.27 -11.26 6.61
CA PRO A 26 -1.11 -10.40 6.35
C PRO A 26 -0.45 -10.74 5.02
N SER A 27 -0.40 -12.03 4.64
CA SER A 27 0.13 -12.47 3.34
C SER A 27 -0.58 -11.78 2.18
N ASP A 28 -1.91 -11.74 2.24
CA ASP A 28 -2.74 -11.24 1.16
C ASP A 28 -2.59 -9.73 1.04
N THR A 29 -2.61 -9.02 2.18
CA THR A 29 -2.37 -7.56 2.19
C THR A 29 -0.97 -7.20 1.71
N MET A 30 0.06 -7.95 2.11
CA MET A 30 1.42 -7.74 1.61
C MET A 30 1.51 -7.99 0.10
N GLN A 31 0.85 -9.04 -0.41
CA GLN A 31 0.83 -9.36 -1.83
C GLN A 31 0.11 -8.28 -2.64
N GLN A 32 -1.04 -7.81 -2.16
CA GLN A 32 -1.82 -6.73 -2.78
C GLN A 32 -1.01 -5.43 -2.82
N ALA A 33 -0.46 -5.00 -1.69
CA ALA A 33 0.38 -3.81 -1.61
C ALA A 33 1.62 -3.92 -2.51
N THR A 34 2.27 -5.09 -2.56
CA THR A 34 3.40 -5.32 -3.46
C THR A 34 2.98 -5.24 -4.93
N SER A 35 1.81 -5.74 -5.28
CA SER A 35 1.25 -5.62 -6.64
C SER A 35 0.97 -4.17 -7.00
N ALA A 36 0.37 -3.40 -6.09
CA ALA A 36 0.13 -1.97 -6.27
C ALA A 36 1.44 -1.18 -6.48
N LEU A 37 2.47 -1.46 -5.69
CA LEU A 37 3.80 -0.84 -5.85
C LEU A 37 4.45 -1.19 -7.19
N ARG A 38 4.33 -2.44 -7.66
CA ARG A 38 4.80 -2.85 -8.99
C ARG A 38 4.02 -2.16 -10.11
N HIS A 39 2.72 -1.95 -9.92
CA HIS A 39 1.90 -1.21 -10.87
C HIS A 39 2.30 0.27 -10.92
N LYS A 40 2.59 0.90 -9.78
CA LYS A 40 3.13 2.26 -9.70
C LYS A 40 4.47 2.43 -10.43
N ASP A 41 5.32 1.40 -10.44
CA ASP A 41 6.55 1.42 -11.23
C ASP A 41 6.29 1.47 -12.75
N ILE A 42 5.16 0.93 -13.23
CA ILE A 42 4.78 0.93 -14.64
C ILE A 42 4.12 2.25 -15.01
N VAL A 43 3.13 2.68 -14.23
CA VAL A 43 2.38 3.91 -14.46
C VAL A 43 3.25 5.15 -14.22
N GLY A 44 4.25 5.02 -13.35
CA GLY A 44 5.07 6.14 -12.89
C GLY A 44 4.39 6.91 -11.76
N HIS A 45 5.04 8.00 -11.36
CA HIS A 45 4.57 8.82 -10.26
C HIS A 45 3.41 9.71 -10.71
N VAL A 46 2.23 9.52 -10.11
CA VAL A 46 1.05 10.34 -10.39
C VAL A 46 1.19 11.66 -9.65
N GLN A 47 1.19 12.77 -10.39
CA GLN A 47 1.21 14.11 -9.77
C GLN A 47 -0.11 14.37 -9.05
N GLN A 48 -0.01 14.93 -7.85
CA GLN A 48 -1.17 15.37 -7.09
C GLN A 48 -1.26 16.89 -7.07
N GLY A 49 -2.47 17.41 -7.27
CA GLY A 49 -2.73 18.85 -7.30
C GLY A 49 -2.03 19.57 -8.46
N ARG A 50 -1.46 20.74 -8.17
CA ARG A 50 -0.77 21.60 -9.15
C ARG A 50 0.75 21.59 -9.01
N GLY A 51 1.31 20.54 -8.41
CA GLY A 51 2.73 20.45 -8.07
C GLY A 51 3.70 20.33 -9.24
N GLY A 52 3.24 20.18 -10.49
CA GLY A 52 4.13 20.09 -11.65
C GLY A 52 5.09 18.88 -11.63
N PHE A 53 5.85 18.71 -12.71
CA PHE A 53 6.80 17.61 -12.84
C PHE A 53 8.08 17.91 -12.06
N GLY A 54 8.46 17.02 -11.13
CA GLY A 54 9.76 17.08 -10.44
C GLY A 54 9.82 17.92 -9.16
N LEU A 55 8.72 18.52 -8.69
CA LEU A 55 8.73 19.28 -7.42
C LEU A 55 8.54 18.40 -6.18
N ALA A 56 8.06 17.16 -6.34
CA ALA A 56 7.91 16.22 -5.23
C ALA A 56 9.20 15.46 -4.96
N ALA A 57 9.48 15.19 -3.67
CA ALA A 57 10.56 14.30 -3.27
C ALA A 57 10.37 12.93 -3.95
N ARG A 58 11.39 12.50 -4.69
CA ARG A 58 11.33 11.25 -5.45
C ARG A 58 11.45 10.07 -4.50
N GLU A 59 10.32 9.45 -4.19
CA GLU A 59 10.33 8.14 -3.53
C GLU A 59 11.02 7.10 -4.44
N PRO A 60 11.77 6.16 -3.85
CA PRO A 60 12.39 5.10 -4.63
C PRO A 60 11.30 4.21 -5.25
N THR A 61 11.38 4.01 -6.56
CA THR A 61 10.57 3.02 -7.28
C THR A 61 10.82 1.62 -6.71
N TRP A 62 9.80 0.77 -6.67
CA TRP A 62 9.88 -0.58 -6.08
C TRP A 62 11.06 -1.40 -6.61
N ARG A 63 11.31 -1.33 -7.93
CA ARG A 63 12.43 -2.00 -8.60
C ARG A 63 13.79 -1.53 -8.10
N LYS A 64 13.95 -0.24 -7.80
CA LYS A 64 15.22 0.37 -7.38
C LYS A 64 15.42 0.42 -5.87
N ALA A 65 14.36 0.18 -5.10
CA ALA A 65 14.40 0.16 -3.66
C ALA A 65 15.21 -1.04 -3.12
N SER A 66 16.03 -0.78 -2.10
CA SER A 66 16.68 -1.79 -1.27
C SER A 66 15.66 -2.61 -0.46
N THR A 67 16.07 -3.74 0.12
CA THR A 67 15.17 -4.60 0.92
C THR A 67 14.57 -3.87 2.14
N SER A 68 15.30 -2.94 2.77
CA SER A 68 14.75 -2.10 3.85
C SER A 68 13.72 -1.09 3.32
N GLU A 69 14.01 -0.45 2.19
CA GLU A 69 13.08 0.52 1.58
C GLU A 69 11.82 -0.17 1.09
N ARG A 70 11.93 -1.36 0.47
CA ARG A 70 10.77 -2.15 0.04
C ARG A 70 9.83 -2.47 1.20
N ARG A 71 10.38 -2.84 2.36
CA ARG A 71 9.56 -3.07 3.57
C ARG A 71 8.83 -1.81 4.00
N LYS A 72 9.52 -0.65 4.00
CA LYS A 72 8.89 0.64 4.31
C LYS A 72 7.78 0.97 3.30
N LEU A 73 8.05 0.82 2.01
CA LEU A 73 7.08 1.06 0.93
C LEU A 73 5.84 0.17 1.08
N VAL A 74 6.01 -1.12 1.40
CA VAL A 74 4.86 -2.02 1.63
C VAL A 74 4.02 -1.55 2.82
N VAL A 75 4.64 -1.15 3.93
CA VAL A 75 3.91 -0.67 5.11
C VAL A 75 3.15 0.63 4.80
N GLU A 76 3.78 1.58 4.12
CA GLU A 76 3.13 2.82 3.70
C GLU A 76 2.00 2.56 2.70
N GLU A 77 2.18 1.63 1.77
CA GLU A 77 1.15 1.28 0.80
C GLU A 77 -0.06 0.62 1.46
N VAL A 78 0.15 -0.34 2.38
CA VAL A 78 -0.94 -0.94 3.16
C VAL A 78 -1.69 0.14 3.95
N ARG A 79 -0.97 1.06 4.59
CA ARG A 79 -1.58 2.19 5.32
C ARG A 79 -2.42 3.06 4.39
N ARG A 80 -1.91 3.36 3.19
CA ARG A 80 -2.62 4.15 2.17
C ARG A 80 -3.90 3.45 1.74
N GLU A 81 -3.86 2.16 1.43
CA GLU A 81 -5.04 1.38 1.03
C GLU A 81 -6.11 1.40 2.12
N GLU A 82 -5.73 1.15 3.39
CA GLU A 82 -6.64 1.23 4.53
C GLU A 82 -7.25 2.64 4.70
N GLU A 83 -6.46 3.70 4.53
CA GLU A 83 -6.96 5.09 4.57
C GLU A 83 -7.95 5.37 3.45
N THR A 84 -7.68 4.88 2.23
CA THR A 84 -8.61 5.04 1.12
C THR A 84 -9.93 4.32 1.36
N ALA A 85 -9.90 3.10 1.92
CA ALA A 85 -11.11 2.36 2.27
C ALA A 85 -11.89 3.06 3.39
N ARG A 86 -11.21 3.56 4.43
CA ARG A 86 -11.83 4.32 5.51
C ARG A 86 -12.47 5.61 5.00
N SER A 87 -11.77 6.35 4.15
CA SER A 87 -12.26 7.59 3.56
C SER A 87 -13.49 7.34 2.68
N ALA A 88 -13.45 6.32 1.82
CA ALA A 88 -14.59 5.94 0.99
C ALA A 88 -15.81 5.59 1.86
N LYS A 89 -15.60 4.83 2.94
CA LYS A 89 -16.66 4.46 3.88
C LYS A 89 -17.24 5.68 4.63
N ALA A 90 -16.38 6.62 5.04
CA ALA A 90 -16.81 7.87 5.67
C ALA A 90 -17.67 8.71 4.70
N VAL A 91 -17.27 8.80 3.43
CA VAL A 91 -18.06 9.48 2.39
C VAL A 91 -19.41 8.79 2.18
N CYS A 92 -19.44 7.45 2.13
CA CYS A 92 -20.70 6.70 2.02
C CYS A 92 -21.66 6.96 3.18
N TYR A 93 -21.17 7.15 4.41
CA TYR A 93 -22.03 7.47 5.56
C TYR A 93 -22.46 8.95 5.60
N ALA A 94 -21.65 9.84 5.05
CA ALA A 94 -21.94 11.27 5.03
C ALA A 94 -22.92 11.68 3.91
N LEU A 95 -23.10 10.83 2.90
CA LEU A 95 -24.04 11.08 1.81
C LEU A 95 -25.44 10.54 2.17
N PRO A 96 -26.50 11.35 2.00
CA PRO A 96 -27.87 10.85 2.15
C PRO A 96 -28.16 9.77 1.10
N PRO A 97 -29.12 8.84 1.35
CA PRO A 97 -29.43 7.73 0.45
C PRO A 97 -29.82 8.16 -0.98
N ASP A 98 -30.25 9.42 -1.14
CA ASP A 98 -30.60 10.05 -2.42
C ASP A 98 -29.40 10.53 -3.25
N GLY A 99 -28.16 10.44 -2.75
CA GLY A 99 -26.95 10.88 -3.46
C GLY A 99 -26.85 12.39 -3.72
N ARG A 100 -27.78 13.19 -3.20
CA ARG A 100 -27.76 14.65 -3.34
C ARG A 100 -26.76 15.28 -2.37
N ARG A 101 -25.86 16.10 -2.92
CA ARG A 101 -24.91 16.90 -2.14
C ARG A 101 -25.70 17.93 -1.31
N PRO A 102 -25.45 18.06 0.01
CA PRO A 102 -26.11 19.09 0.81
C PRO A 102 -25.76 20.49 0.26
N PRO A 103 -26.71 21.45 0.28
CA PRO A 103 -26.45 22.81 -0.17
C PRO A 103 -25.37 23.47 0.71
N ALA A 104 -24.56 24.30 0.06
CA ALA A 104 -23.45 25.07 0.67
C ALA A 104 -23.95 26.17 1.61
#